data_AF-R9I1W7-F1
#
_entry.id   AF-R9I1W7-F1
#
_cell.length_a   1.000
_cell.length_b   1.000
_cell.length_c   1.000
_cell.angle_alpha   90.00
_cell.angle_beta   90.00
_cell.angle_gamma   90.00
#
_symmetry.space_group_name_H-M   'P 1'
#
loop_
_entity.id
_entity.type
_entity.pdbx_description
1 polymer ?
#
loop_
_entity_poly.entity_id
_entity_poly.type
_entity_poly.pdbx_seq_one_letter_code
_entity_poly.pdbx_strand_id
1 'polypeptide(L)'
;MTARRKYIRIICWSLVVILIIMAGIVGVMVIFFSTSASYHHGQDEYFSKVDYHLEGSVESYRNVGGSYYLIEFTPTTFEISKNKINNGDSHVGVYSSDSSSVMIIASTPLSLKDDMEYVEISSRNRHIIFNDSICNTLRTAGTYEHILPSSLNGKFIKF
;
A
#
# COMPACT_ATOMS: atom_id res chain seq x y z
N MET A 1 17.28 -43.24 42.02
CA MET A 1 16.46 -42.07 41.62
C MET A 1 15.04 -42.55 41.33
N THR A 2 14.04 -42.17 42.14
CA THR A 2 12.66 -42.71 42.04
C THR A 2 11.94 -42.22 40.78
N ALA A 3 11.11 -43.07 40.14
CA ALA A 3 10.40 -42.77 38.90
C ALA A 3 9.60 -41.45 38.95
N ARG A 4 9.04 -41.13 40.12
CA ARG A 4 8.32 -39.89 40.42
C ARG A 4 9.16 -38.62 40.18
N ARG A 5 10.46 -38.63 40.54
CA ARG A 5 11.36 -37.47 40.32
C ARG A 5 11.73 -37.28 38.86
N LYS A 6 11.81 -38.37 38.07
CA LYS A 6 12.05 -38.29 36.61
C LYS A 6 10.84 -37.66 35.90
N TYR A 7 9.63 -38.08 36.28
CA TYR A 7 8.37 -37.56 35.72
C TYR A 7 8.18 -36.06 36.00
N ILE A 8 8.41 -35.63 37.24
CA ILE A 8 8.37 -34.20 37.61
C ILE A 8 9.38 -33.38 36.80
N ARG A 9 10.59 -33.91 36.59
CA ARG A 9 11.62 -33.22 35.80
C ARG A 9 11.20 -33.06 34.33
N ILE A 10 10.60 -34.09 33.73
CA ILE A 10 10.08 -34.04 32.35
C ILE A 10 8.98 -32.98 32.23
N ILE A 11 8.03 -32.95 33.17
CA ILE A 11 6.95 -31.96 33.20
C ILE A 11 7.53 -30.54 33.32
N CYS A 12 8.48 -30.31 34.25
CA CYS A 12 9.12 -29.01 34.38
C CYS A 12 9.83 -28.57 33.09
N TRP A 13 10.57 -29.46 32.42
CA TRP A 13 11.20 -29.13 31.13
C TRP A 13 10.17 -28.82 30.04
N SER A 14 9.07 -29.58 29.98
CA SER A 14 8.00 -29.30 29.01
C SER A 14 7.35 -27.93 29.23
N LEU A 15 7.15 -27.51 30.49
CA LEU A 15 6.64 -26.19 30.82
C LEU A 15 7.62 -25.07 30.42
N VAL A 16 8.93 -25.27 30.61
CA VAL A 16 9.94 -24.31 30.16
C VAL A 16 9.91 -24.16 28.65
N VAL A 17 9.82 -25.25 27.90
CA VAL A 17 9.73 -25.21 26.43
C VAL A 17 8.47 -24.47 25.97
N ILE A 18 7.30 -24.74 26.59
CA ILE A 18 6.05 -24.04 26.29
C ILE A 18 6.19 -22.53 26.55
N LEU A 19 6.81 -22.13 27.65
CA LEU A 19 7.05 -20.72 27.96
C LEU A 19 7.94 -20.04 26.92
N ILE A 20 8.98 -20.72 26.42
CA ILE A 20 9.84 -20.20 25.36
C ILE A 20 9.06 -20.00 24.05
N ILE A 21 8.21 -20.96 23.69
CA ILE A 21 7.36 -20.86 22.48
C ILE A 21 6.40 -19.68 22.61
N MET A 22 5.74 -19.52 23.76
CA MET A 22 4.82 -18.41 24.03
C MET A 22 5.53 -17.06 23.96
N ALA A 23 6.72 -16.95 24.55
CA ALA A 23 7.54 -15.75 24.45
C ALA A 23 7.92 -15.44 22.99
N GLY A 24 8.25 -16.47 22.20
CA GLY A 24 8.52 -16.34 20.77
C GLY A 24 7.32 -15.79 19.99
N ILE A 25 6.11 -16.32 20.23
CA ILE A 25 4.87 -15.86 19.59
C ILE A 25 4.59 -14.39 19.94
N VAL A 26 4.71 -14.02 21.21
CA VAL A 26 4.52 -12.62 21.65
C VAL A 26 5.55 -11.71 21.00
N GLY A 27 6.81 -12.12 20.92
CA GLY A 27 7.86 -11.35 20.26
C GLY A 27 7.55 -11.10 18.77
N VAL A 28 7.11 -12.14 18.07
CA VAL A 28 6.69 -12.02 16.66
C VAL A 28 5.50 -11.07 16.51
N MET A 29 4.49 -11.18 17.38
CA MET A 29 3.34 -10.25 17.38
C MET A 29 3.77 -8.80 17.57
N VAL A 30 4.67 -8.51 18.53
CA VAL A 30 5.18 -7.16 18.77
C VAL A 30 5.87 -6.59 17.53
N ILE A 31 6.67 -7.40 16.83
CA ILE A 31 7.33 -6.99 15.58
C ILE A 31 6.26 -6.63 14.54
N PHE A 32 5.29 -7.52 14.29
CA PHE A 32 4.21 -7.26 13.32
C PHE A 32 3.39 -6.01 13.66
N PHE A 33 3.02 -5.82 14.92
CA PHE A 33 2.29 -4.62 15.34
C PHE A 33 3.13 -3.35 15.17
N SER A 34 4.42 -3.40 15.50
CA SER A 34 5.30 -2.25 15.32
C SER A 34 5.46 -1.87 13.85
N THR A 35 5.65 -2.86 12.96
CA THR A 35 5.73 -2.63 11.51
C THR A 35 4.42 -2.08 10.95
N SER A 36 3.27 -2.63 11.38
CA SER A 36 1.96 -2.14 10.95
C SER A 36 1.73 -0.69 11.41
N ALA A 37 2.06 -0.37 12.66
CA ALA A 37 1.93 0.99 13.19
C ALA A 37 2.81 1.99 12.44
N SER A 38 4.08 1.63 12.17
CA SER A 38 4.98 2.46 11.36
C SER A 38 4.45 2.67 9.93
N TYR A 39 3.87 1.64 9.31
CA TYR A 39 3.27 1.76 7.98
C TYR A 39 2.06 2.70 7.96
N HIS A 40 1.17 2.60 8.94
CA HIS A 40 0.04 3.52 9.07
C HIS A 40 0.51 4.96 9.30
N HIS A 41 1.50 5.15 10.16
CA HIS A 41 2.08 6.46 10.42
C HIS A 41 2.67 7.09 9.14
N GLY A 42 3.42 6.32 8.35
CA GLY A 42 3.99 6.81 7.08
C GLY A 42 2.91 7.19 6.05
N GLN A 43 1.83 6.43 5.96
CA GLN A 43 0.68 6.80 5.12
C GLN A 43 0.02 8.08 5.58
N ASP A 44 -0.25 8.21 6.89
CA ASP A 44 -0.85 9.41 7.46
C ASP A 44 0.02 10.64 7.23
N GLU A 45 1.34 10.50 7.39
CA GLU A 45 2.29 11.56 7.10
C GLU A 45 2.23 11.98 5.62
N TYR A 46 2.21 11.03 4.69
CA TYR A 46 2.08 11.33 3.26
C TYR A 46 0.76 12.05 2.95
N PHE A 47 -0.38 11.53 3.41
CA PHE A 47 -1.69 12.15 3.16
C PHE A 47 -1.85 13.50 3.89
N SER A 48 -1.03 13.78 4.91
CA SER A 48 -0.94 15.12 5.47
C SER A 48 -0.22 16.12 4.55
N LYS A 49 0.63 15.66 3.63
CA LYS A 49 1.44 16.48 2.71
C LYS A 49 0.78 16.73 1.36
N VAL A 50 -0.22 15.94 0.99
CA VAL A 50 -0.85 15.96 -0.34
C VAL A 50 -2.37 16.10 -0.26
N ASP A 51 -2.93 16.95 -1.12
CA ASP A 51 -4.37 17.10 -1.28
C ASP A 51 -4.67 17.20 -2.77
N TYR A 52 -5.22 16.13 -3.34
CA TYR A 52 -5.55 16.00 -4.75
C TYR A 52 -6.84 15.21 -4.97
N HIS A 53 -7.46 15.50 -6.10
CA HIS A 53 -8.59 14.79 -6.66
C HIS A 53 -8.36 14.60 -8.16
N LEU A 54 -8.50 13.36 -8.61
CA LEU A 54 -8.22 12.93 -9.97
C LEU A 54 -9.37 12.02 -10.41
N GLU A 55 -9.88 12.23 -11.61
CA GLU A 55 -10.80 11.28 -12.24
C GLU A 55 -10.51 11.19 -13.73
N GLY A 56 -10.81 10.05 -14.34
CA GLY A 56 -10.56 9.88 -15.75
C GLY A 56 -10.82 8.48 -16.30
N SER A 57 -10.67 8.37 -17.61
CA SER A 57 -10.84 7.11 -18.34
C SER A 57 -9.54 6.31 -18.33
N VAL A 58 -9.64 5.04 -17.96
CA VAL A 58 -8.50 4.12 -17.93
C VAL A 58 -8.06 3.78 -19.34
N GLU A 59 -6.78 4.00 -19.62
CA GLU A 59 -6.16 3.67 -20.91
C GLU A 59 -5.59 2.25 -20.89
N SER A 60 -4.90 1.92 -19.80
CA SER A 60 -4.26 0.62 -19.64
C SER A 60 -4.14 0.24 -18.18
N TYR A 61 -4.15 -1.06 -17.90
CA TYR A 61 -3.84 -1.58 -16.58
C TYR A 61 -3.07 -2.87 -16.67
N ARG A 62 -2.11 -3.05 -15.77
CA ARG A 62 -1.23 -4.23 -15.72
C ARG A 62 -1.12 -4.74 -14.29
N ASN A 63 -1.34 -6.04 -14.10
CA ASN A 63 -1.09 -6.67 -12.81
C ASN A 63 0.42 -6.61 -12.48
N VAL A 64 0.75 -6.07 -11.32
CA VAL A 64 2.13 -5.96 -10.81
C VAL A 64 2.42 -6.94 -9.66
N GLY A 65 1.42 -7.74 -9.26
CA GLY A 65 1.53 -8.77 -8.23
C GLY A 65 0.32 -8.79 -7.29
N GLY A 66 -0.21 -9.98 -6.99
CA GLY A 66 -1.36 -10.14 -6.10
C GLY A 66 -2.59 -9.37 -6.61
N SER A 67 -3.17 -8.53 -5.75
CA SER A 67 -4.29 -7.64 -6.09
C SER A 67 -3.85 -6.26 -6.58
N TYR A 68 -2.55 -6.02 -6.81
CA TYR A 68 -2.05 -4.70 -7.22
C TYR A 68 -1.91 -4.59 -8.72
N TYR A 69 -2.35 -3.44 -9.25
CA TYR A 69 -2.28 -3.09 -10.65
C TYR A 69 -1.62 -1.73 -10.81
N LEU A 70 -0.75 -1.62 -11.82
CA LEU A 70 -0.36 -0.34 -12.40
C LEU A 70 -1.48 0.09 -13.34
N ILE A 71 -2.07 1.25 -13.09
CA ILE A 71 -3.21 1.77 -13.85
C ILE A 71 -2.78 3.09 -14.46
N GLU A 72 -2.94 3.20 -15.77
CA GLU A 72 -2.71 4.40 -16.56
C GLU A 72 -4.06 4.93 -17.04
N PHE A 73 -4.29 6.22 -16.87
CA PHE A 73 -5.56 6.86 -17.24
C PHE A 73 -5.37 8.30 -17.69
N THR A 74 -6.24 8.74 -18.60
CA THR A 74 -6.34 10.15 -18.99
C THR A 74 -7.27 10.86 -18.00
N PRO A 75 -6.80 11.85 -17.22
CA PRO A 75 -7.65 12.57 -16.31
C PRO A 75 -8.61 13.50 -17.06
N THR A 76 -9.90 13.40 -16.75
CA THR A 76 -10.94 14.39 -17.13
C THR A 76 -10.95 15.57 -16.17
N THR A 77 -10.70 15.30 -14.89
CA THR A 77 -10.53 16.31 -13.84
C THR A 77 -9.22 16.06 -13.10
N PHE A 78 -8.46 17.13 -12.91
CA PHE A 78 -7.18 17.10 -12.21
C PHE A 78 -7.08 18.30 -11.28
N GLU A 79 -7.20 18.07 -9.98
CA GLU A 79 -7.10 19.09 -8.95
C GLU A 79 -6.01 18.75 -7.95
N ILE A 80 -5.04 19.64 -7.77
CA ILE A 80 -4.04 19.55 -6.71
C ILE A 80 -4.05 20.85 -5.94
N SER A 81 -4.40 20.78 -4.66
CA SER A 81 -4.37 21.92 -3.76
C SER A 81 -3.13 21.93 -2.86
N LYS A 82 -2.54 20.75 -2.59
CA LYS A 82 -1.32 20.63 -1.79
C LYS A 82 -0.42 19.53 -2.36
N ASN A 83 0.85 19.85 -2.55
CA ASN A 83 1.88 18.88 -2.92
C ASN A 83 3.22 19.28 -2.30
N LYS A 84 3.56 18.67 -1.16
CA LYS A 84 4.83 18.91 -0.42
C LYS A 84 5.71 17.66 -0.37
N ILE A 85 5.69 16.87 -1.45
CA ILE A 85 6.44 15.61 -1.54
C ILE A 85 7.93 15.90 -1.74
N ASN A 86 8.77 15.26 -0.92
CA ASN A 86 10.22 15.31 -1.04
C ASN A 86 10.77 14.11 -1.83
N ASN A 87 12.03 14.21 -2.23
CA ASN A 87 12.69 13.06 -2.84
C ASN A 87 12.88 11.95 -1.80
N GLY A 88 12.43 10.74 -2.11
CA GLY A 88 12.41 9.59 -1.19
C GLY A 88 11.08 9.35 -0.49
N ASP A 89 10.10 10.25 -0.59
CA ASP A 89 8.75 9.99 -0.07
C ASP A 89 8.05 8.92 -0.92
N SER A 90 7.41 7.96 -0.24
CA SER A 90 6.43 7.06 -0.86
C SER A 90 5.24 7.86 -1.39
N HIS A 91 4.76 7.53 -2.59
CA HIS A 91 3.68 8.25 -3.27
C HIS A 91 2.68 7.26 -3.89
N VAL A 92 1.49 7.76 -4.23
CA VAL A 92 0.41 6.95 -4.82
C VAL A 92 0.58 6.83 -6.33
N GLY A 93 1.06 7.89 -6.97
CA GLY A 93 1.19 7.93 -8.41
C GLY A 93 1.96 9.13 -8.92
N VAL A 94 2.04 9.19 -10.24
CA VAL A 94 2.72 10.26 -10.96
C VAL A 94 1.89 10.74 -12.13
N TYR A 95 1.98 12.02 -12.40
CA TYR A 95 1.36 12.68 -13.53
C TYR A 95 2.41 13.10 -14.53
N SER A 96 2.25 12.74 -15.79
CA SER A 96 3.12 13.21 -16.86
C SER A 96 2.69 14.61 -17.31
N SER A 97 3.61 15.57 -17.23
CA SER A 97 3.34 16.93 -17.73
C SER A 97 3.22 17.02 -19.25
N ASP A 98 3.72 16.02 -19.96
CA ASP A 98 3.87 15.96 -21.41
C ASP A 98 2.88 15.03 -22.12
N SER A 99 2.38 13.98 -21.45
CA SER A 99 1.45 12.99 -22.02
C SER A 99 0.02 13.07 -21.49
N SER A 100 -0.28 14.07 -20.64
CA SER A 100 -1.61 14.24 -20.06
C SER A 100 -2.12 12.99 -19.33
N SER A 101 -1.27 12.03 -18.99
CA SER A 101 -1.66 10.76 -18.38
C SER A 101 -1.21 10.69 -16.92
N VAL A 102 -1.98 9.94 -16.14
CA VAL A 102 -1.69 9.65 -14.75
C VAL A 102 -1.41 8.16 -14.63
N MET A 103 -0.34 7.81 -13.90
CA MET A 103 -0.01 6.44 -13.54
C MET A 103 -0.10 6.26 -12.02
N ILE A 104 -0.87 5.27 -11.58
CA ILE A 104 -1.01 4.92 -10.16
C ILE A 104 -0.77 3.42 -9.93
N ILE A 105 -0.42 3.07 -8.70
CA ILE A 105 -0.46 1.67 -8.26
C ILE A 105 -1.50 1.52 -7.18
N ALA A 106 -2.52 0.73 -7.49
CA ALA A 106 -3.65 0.53 -6.61
C ALA A 106 -3.96 -0.95 -6.45
N SER A 107 -4.44 -1.31 -5.28
CA SER A 107 -5.11 -2.59 -5.14
C SER A 107 -6.47 -2.53 -5.84
N THR A 108 -6.76 -3.51 -6.68
CA THR A 108 -8.04 -3.63 -7.37
C THR A 108 -8.79 -4.85 -6.83
N PRO A 109 -10.09 -4.74 -6.55
CA PRO A 109 -10.87 -5.88 -6.10
C PRO A 109 -11.04 -6.91 -7.22
N LEU A 110 -11.15 -8.19 -6.83
CA LEU A 110 -11.23 -9.32 -7.76
C LEU A 110 -12.41 -9.24 -8.74
N SER A 111 -13.46 -8.50 -8.39
CA SER A 111 -14.65 -8.27 -9.22
C SER A 111 -14.41 -7.39 -10.45
N LEU A 112 -13.25 -6.73 -10.54
CA LEU A 112 -12.96 -5.68 -11.53
C LEU A 112 -11.94 -6.10 -12.59
N LYS A 113 -11.59 -7.39 -12.66
CA LYS A 113 -10.44 -7.84 -13.46
C LYS A 113 -10.53 -7.52 -14.95
N ASP A 114 -11.73 -7.40 -15.51
CA ASP A 114 -11.92 -7.41 -16.96
C ASP A 114 -12.47 -6.10 -17.56
N ASP A 115 -13.05 -5.17 -16.78
CA ASP A 115 -13.73 -3.97 -17.32
C ASP A 115 -13.36 -2.69 -16.55
N MET A 116 -12.08 -2.40 -16.32
CA MET A 116 -11.72 -1.12 -15.67
C MET A 116 -11.73 0.02 -16.70
N GLU A 117 -12.80 0.81 -16.73
CA GLU A 117 -12.99 1.88 -17.72
C GLU A 117 -12.78 3.27 -17.12
N TYR A 118 -13.10 3.45 -15.85
CA TYR A 118 -13.02 4.73 -15.17
C TYR A 118 -12.43 4.58 -13.77
N VAL A 119 -11.65 5.58 -13.36
CA VAL A 119 -11.07 5.67 -12.03
C VAL A 119 -11.23 7.09 -11.48
N GLU A 120 -11.63 7.17 -10.22
CA GLU A 120 -11.62 8.38 -9.41
C GLU A 120 -10.73 8.14 -8.18
N ILE A 121 -9.92 9.13 -7.82
CA ILE A 121 -8.99 9.10 -6.71
C ILE A 121 -9.13 10.37 -5.90
N SER A 122 -9.26 10.23 -4.59
CA SER A 122 -9.28 11.35 -3.66
C SER A 122 -8.34 11.09 -2.50
N SER A 123 -7.33 11.94 -2.32
CA SER A 123 -6.44 11.85 -1.16
C SER A 123 -7.12 12.33 0.12
N ARG A 124 -8.10 13.24 0.01
CA ARG A 124 -8.90 13.75 1.12
C ARG A 124 -9.75 12.66 1.77
N ASN A 125 -10.42 11.85 0.95
CA ASN A 125 -11.27 10.76 1.42
C ASN A 125 -10.51 9.42 1.49
N ARG A 126 -9.26 9.39 1.01
CA ARG A 126 -8.42 8.18 0.87
C ARG A 126 -9.15 7.06 0.15
N HIS A 127 -9.81 7.41 -0.95
CA HIS A 127 -10.59 6.48 -1.75
C HIS A 127 -10.08 6.41 -3.18
N ILE A 128 -10.26 5.22 -3.74
CA ILE A 128 -10.18 4.94 -5.16
C ILE A 128 -11.54 4.36 -5.52
N ILE A 129 -12.24 4.97 -6.46
CA ILE A 129 -13.50 4.47 -6.98
C ILE A 129 -13.24 4.02 -8.41
N PHE A 130 -13.66 2.80 -8.70
CA PHE A 130 -13.58 2.21 -10.03
C PHE A 130 -15.00 2.09 -10.58
N ASN A 131 -15.18 2.49 -11.85
CA ASN A 131 -16.47 2.44 -12.55
C ASN A 131 -17.65 2.94 -11.69
N ASP A 132 -17.47 4.08 -11.02
CA ASP A 132 -18.49 4.80 -10.21
C ASP A 132 -19.10 4.03 -9.01
N SER A 133 -18.65 2.82 -8.74
CA SER A 133 -19.36 1.91 -7.82
C SER A 133 -18.45 1.15 -6.87
N ILE A 134 -17.24 0.82 -7.30
CA ILE A 134 -16.38 -0.06 -6.53
C ILE A 134 -15.31 0.76 -5.83
N CYS A 135 -15.54 0.97 -4.52
CA CYS A 135 -14.64 1.76 -3.67
C CYS A 135 -13.56 0.88 -3.03
N ASN A 136 -12.33 1.38 -3.04
CA ASN A 136 -11.20 0.82 -2.30
C ASN A 136 -10.46 1.93 -1.53
N THR A 137 -9.68 1.53 -0.53
CA THR A 137 -8.84 2.46 0.23
C THR A 137 -7.58 2.80 -0.57
N LEU A 138 -7.33 4.09 -0.72
CA LEU A 138 -6.09 4.63 -1.26
C LEU A 138 -4.94 4.37 -0.29
N ARG A 139 -3.86 3.76 -0.80
CA ARG A 139 -2.66 3.45 -0.01
C ARG A 139 -1.43 3.87 -0.80
N THR A 140 -0.40 4.32 -0.10
CA THR A 140 0.88 4.61 -0.75
C THR A 140 1.55 3.30 -1.17
N ALA A 141 2.14 3.30 -2.37
CA ALA A 141 2.94 2.18 -2.84
C ALA A 141 4.33 2.29 -2.20
N GLY A 142 4.52 1.66 -1.03
CA GLY A 142 5.84 1.57 -0.39
C GLY A 142 6.91 0.91 -1.28
N THR A 143 6.49 0.23 -2.36
CA THR A 143 7.36 -0.47 -3.31
C THR A 143 7.85 0.38 -4.49
N TYR A 144 7.36 1.60 -4.70
CA TYR A 144 7.74 2.44 -5.84
C TYR A 144 8.72 3.58 -5.49
N GLU A 145 9.45 3.43 -4.38
CA GLU A 145 10.52 4.36 -3.98
C GLU A 145 11.67 4.46 -4.99
N HIS A 146 11.85 3.47 -5.88
CA HIS A 146 13.13 3.33 -6.58
C HIS A 146 13.12 3.57 -8.09
N ILE A 147 12.12 3.14 -8.87
CA ILE A 147 12.17 3.29 -10.34
C ILE A 147 10.76 3.37 -10.93
N LEU A 148 10.35 4.54 -11.42
CA LEU A 148 9.18 4.68 -12.29
C LEU A 148 9.46 3.99 -13.64
N PRO A 149 8.47 3.38 -14.31
CA PRO A 149 8.64 2.89 -15.67
C PRO A 149 9.08 4.05 -16.58
N SER A 150 10.35 3.96 -16.98
CA SER A 150 11.09 4.88 -17.85
C SER A 150 10.92 6.37 -17.56
N SER A 151 11.78 6.90 -16.69
CA SER A 151 12.13 8.32 -16.57
C SER A 151 12.79 8.92 -17.83
N LEU A 152 12.57 8.33 -19.02
CA LEU A 152 13.42 8.57 -20.19
C LEU A 152 13.00 9.76 -21.05
N ASN A 153 11.83 10.40 -20.86
CA ASN A 153 11.48 11.60 -21.63
C ASN A 153 10.49 12.59 -20.97
N GLY A 154 9.83 12.25 -19.85
CA GLY A 154 8.78 13.10 -19.27
C GLY A 154 9.19 13.85 -18.01
N LYS A 155 8.74 15.10 -17.84
CA LYS A 155 8.69 15.76 -16.54
C LYS A 155 7.47 15.23 -15.81
N PHE A 156 7.67 14.44 -14.76
CA PHE A 156 6.58 13.88 -13.96
C PHE A 156 6.36 14.69 -12.68
N ILE A 157 5.10 14.95 -12.34
CA ILE A 157 4.69 15.48 -11.05
C ILE A 157 4.30 14.29 -10.19
N LYS A 158 5.04 14.07 -9.10
CA LYS A 158 4.66 13.09 -8.07
C LYS A 158 3.52 13.67 -7.26
N PHE A 159 2.53 12.86 -6.92
CA PHE A 159 1.46 13.25 -6.02
C PHE A 159 1.14 12.14 -5.05
#